data_AF-F3FWF9-F1
#
_entry.id   AF-F3FWF9-F1
#
_cell.length_a   1.000
_cell.length_b   1.000
_cell.length_c   1.000
_cell.angle_alpha   90.00
_cell.angle_beta   90.00
_cell.angle_gamma   90.00
#
_symmetry.space_group_name_H-M   'P 1'
#
loop_
_entity.id
_entity.type
_entity.pdbx_description
1 polymer ?
#
loop_
_entity_poly.entity_id
_entity_poly.type
_entity_poly.pdbx_seq_one_letter_code
_entity_poly.pdbx_strand_id
1 'polypeptide(L)'
;REGDEVVTTMIAGDRSNSVLHVSEDGTPVNIAYTPFGHHQAVQAGAELPGFNGEQPDPLTGHYLLGNGYRAYNPVLMRFNSPDSMSPFGRG
;
A
#
# COMPACT_ATOMS: atom_id res chain seq x y z
N ARG A 1 36.93 3.85 -12.19
CA ARG A 1 35.84 3.40 -11.30
C ARG A 1 34.63 4.17 -11.73
N GLU A 2 33.78 3.53 -12.52
CA GLU A 2 32.49 4.06 -12.98
C GLU A 2 31.69 4.41 -11.72
N GLY A 3 31.16 5.64 -11.66
CA GLY A 3 30.40 6.10 -10.50
C GLY A 3 29.10 5.32 -10.43
N ASP A 4 28.84 4.70 -9.28
CA ASP A 4 27.56 4.01 -9.04
C ASP A 4 26.44 5.04 -9.18
N GLU A 5 25.51 4.82 -10.08
CA GLU A 5 24.39 5.72 -10.33
C GLU A 5 23.43 5.62 -9.13
N VAL A 6 23.29 6.72 -8.39
CA VAL A 6 22.39 6.77 -7.24
C VAL A 6 20.99 7.11 -7.72
N VAL A 7 20.14 6.10 -7.83
CA VAL A 7 18.71 6.26 -8.12
C VAL A 7 18.01 6.81 -6.87
N THR A 8 17.18 7.84 -7.04
CA THR A 8 16.40 8.45 -5.93
C THR A 8 14.92 8.41 -6.27
N THR A 9 14.13 7.73 -5.42
CA THR A 9 12.68 7.69 -5.54
C THR A 9 12.04 8.72 -4.62
N MET A 10 11.23 9.62 -5.18
CA MET A 10 10.39 10.56 -4.42
C MET A 10 8.95 10.05 -4.40
N ILE A 11 8.32 10.13 -3.22
CA ILE A 11 6.96 9.63 -2.99
C ILE A 11 6.12 10.77 -2.42
N ALA A 12 4.91 10.96 -2.93
CA ALA A 12 3.94 11.89 -2.37
C ALA A 12 2.61 11.18 -2.07
N GLY A 13 2.08 11.41 -0.87
CA GLY A 13 0.85 10.79 -0.40
C GLY A 13 -0.15 11.77 0.19
N ASP A 14 -1.32 11.25 0.53
CA ASP A 14 -2.40 12.00 1.18
C ASP A 14 -2.28 12.01 2.73
N ARG A 15 -3.32 12.49 3.42
CA ARG A 15 -3.35 12.56 4.90
C ARG A 15 -3.34 11.19 5.60
N SER A 16 -3.71 10.13 4.88
CA SER A 16 -3.65 8.75 5.37
C SER A 16 -2.34 8.06 4.97
N ASN A 17 -1.39 8.80 4.39
CA ASN A 17 -0.17 8.28 3.79
C ASN A 17 -0.40 7.34 2.59
N SER A 18 -1.58 7.38 1.96
CA SER A 18 -1.78 6.65 0.71
C SER A 18 -0.94 7.29 -0.39
N VAL A 19 -0.07 6.52 -1.03
CA VAL A 19 0.85 7.03 -2.06
C VAL A 19 0.12 7.29 -3.36
N LEU A 20 0.00 8.56 -3.74
CA LEU A 20 -0.71 8.99 -4.95
C LEU A 20 0.23 9.29 -6.11
N HIS A 21 1.49 9.63 -5.82
CA HIS A 21 2.48 9.97 -6.83
C HIS A 21 3.84 9.39 -6.45
N VAL A 22 4.52 8.82 -7.44
CA VAL A 22 5.90 8.32 -7.35
C VAL A 22 6.71 9.00 -8.46
N SER A 23 7.93 9.41 -8.18
CA SER A 23 8.87 9.91 -9.19
C SER A 23 10.21 9.22 -9.02
N GLU A 24 10.62 8.44 -10.01
CA GLU A 24 11.92 7.79 -10.08
C GLU A 24 12.73 8.46 -11.19
N ASP A 25 13.91 9.00 -10.86
CA ASP A 25 14.80 9.72 -11.79
C ASP A 25 14.09 10.79 -12.63
N GLY A 26 13.12 11.48 -12.01
CA GLY A 26 12.35 12.56 -12.63
C GLY A 26 11.17 12.11 -13.50
N THR A 27 10.90 10.81 -13.59
CA THR A 27 9.73 10.27 -14.31
C THR A 27 8.57 10.05 -13.33
N PRO A 28 7.49 10.87 -13.39
CA PRO A 28 6.36 10.73 -12.48
C PRO A 28 5.37 9.63 -12.91
N VAL A 29 4.88 8.89 -11.94
CA VAL A 29 3.82 7.89 -12.03
C VAL A 29 2.71 8.28 -11.06
N ASN A 30 1.47 8.33 -11.54
CA ASN A 30 0.29 8.62 -10.72
C ASN A 30 -0.44 7.33 -10.40
N ILE A 31 -0.72 7.12 -9.12
CA ILE A 31 -1.44 5.95 -8.61
C ILE A 31 -2.84 6.37 -8.20
N ALA A 32 -3.84 5.59 -8.62
CA ALA A 32 -5.23 5.80 -8.25
C ALA A 32 -5.75 4.58 -7.48
N TYR A 33 -6.32 4.82 -6.30
CA TYR A 33 -7.03 3.81 -5.51
C TYR A 33 -8.53 4.04 -5.59
N THR A 34 -9.29 2.96 -5.49
CA THR A 34 -10.68 3.03 -5.04
C THR A 34 -10.74 3.54 -3.58
N PRO A 35 -11.91 3.97 -3.08
CA PRO A 35 -12.06 4.38 -1.68
C PRO A 35 -11.61 3.32 -0.64
N PHE A 36 -11.52 2.05 -1.05
CA PHE A 36 -11.13 0.92 -0.21
C PHE A 36 -9.72 0.40 -0.53
N GLY A 37 -8.88 1.19 -1.21
CA GLY A 37 -7.46 0.86 -1.42
C GLY A 37 -7.19 -0.11 -2.57
N HIS A 38 -8.20 -0.56 -3.30
CA HIS A 38 -7.95 -1.40 -4.49
C HIS A 38 -7.36 -0.56 -5.62
N HIS A 39 -6.29 -1.06 -6.25
CA HIS A 39 -5.68 -0.52 -7.45
C HIS A 39 -5.16 -1.69 -8.31
N GLN A 40 -4.95 -1.47 -9.61
CA GLN A 40 -4.37 -2.48 -10.49
C GLN A 40 -2.83 -2.48 -10.35
N ALA A 41 -2.23 -3.65 -10.12
CA ALA A 41 -0.80 -3.87 -9.92
C ALA A 41 0.09 -3.61 -11.17
N VAL A 42 -0.43 -2.91 -12.18
CA VAL A 42 0.26 -2.69 -13.47
C VAL A 42 1.30 -1.56 -13.38
N GLN A 43 1.28 -0.77 -12.31
CA GLN A 43 2.18 0.38 -12.18
C GLN A 43 3.37 0.04 -11.27
N ALA A 44 4.55 0.37 -11.79
CA ALA A 44 5.86 0.14 -11.20
C ALA A 44 5.93 0.53 -9.72
N GLY A 45 6.60 -0.31 -8.92
CA GLY A 45 6.86 -0.06 -7.50
C GLY A 45 6.36 -1.15 -6.55
N ALA A 46 6.58 -2.44 -6.87
CA ALA A 46 6.21 -3.57 -5.99
C ALA A 46 6.82 -3.48 -4.57
N GLU A 47 7.80 -2.59 -4.37
CA GLU A 47 8.50 -2.34 -3.10
C GLU A 47 8.10 -1.02 -2.42
N LEU A 48 7.15 -0.27 -2.99
CA LEU A 48 6.73 1.02 -2.43
C LEU A 48 5.52 0.87 -1.50
N PRO A 49 5.43 1.72 -0.46
CA PRO A 49 4.19 1.88 0.30
C PRO A 49 3.02 2.22 -0.64
N GLY A 50 1.86 1.64 -0.39
CA GLY A 50 0.65 1.85 -1.18
C GLY A 50 -0.41 2.62 -0.42
N PHE A 51 -1.61 2.03 -0.32
CA PHE A 51 -2.73 2.58 0.43
C PHE A 51 -2.44 2.60 1.94
N ASN A 52 -2.84 3.67 2.61
CA ASN A 52 -2.65 3.87 4.05
C ASN A 52 -1.17 3.77 4.51
N GLY A 53 -0.22 4.04 3.60
CA GLY A 53 1.22 3.91 3.86
C GLY A 53 1.72 2.47 4.02
N GLU A 54 0.90 1.48 3.68
CA GLU A 54 1.23 0.05 3.82
C GLU A 54 1.54 -0.55 2.46
N GLN A 55 2.57 -1.41 2.40
CA GLN A 55 2.89 -2.14 1.19
C GLN A 55 1.83 -3.23 0.96
N PRO A 56 1.21 -3.30 -0.23
CA PRO A 56 0.32 -4.39 -0.55
C PRO A 56 1.11 -5.70 -0.61
N ASP A 57 0.58 -6.77 -0.02
CA ASP A 57 1.14 -8.11 -0.18
C ASP A 57 1.19 -8.45 -1.69
N PRO A 58 2.37 -8.80 -2.23
CA PRO A 58 2.55 -8.92 -3.68
C PRO A 58 1.77 -10.10 -4.29
N LEU A 59 1.41 -11.09 -3.47
CA LEU A 59 0.66 -12.26 -3.92
C LEU A 59 -0.85 -12.02 -3.95
N THR A 60 -1.38 -11.32 -2.96
CA THR A 60 -2.83 -11.19 -2.73
C THR A 60 -3.38 -9.79 -2.99
N GLY A 61 -2.51 -8.77 -2.98
CA GLY A 61 -2.89 -7.36 -3.01
C GLY A 61 -3.57 -6.89 -1.71
N HIS A 62 -3.46 -7.63 -0.61
CA HIS A 62 -4.02 -7.26 0.69
C HIS A 62 -3.09 -6.34 1.46
N TYR A 63 -3.63 -5.58 2.41
CA TYR A 63 -2.84 -4.71 3.29
C TYR A 63 -2.80 -5.28 4.71
N LEU A 64 -1.61 -5.39 5.30
CA LEU A 64 -1.42 -5.92 6.65
C LEU A 64 -1.53 -4.80 7.71
N LEU A 65 -2.76 -4.38 7.99
CA LEU A 65 -3.03 -3.21 8.84
C LEU A 65 -2.95 -3.52 10.34
N GLY A 66 -2.77 -2.46 11.13
CA GLY A 66 -2.68 -2.55 12.59
C GLY A 66 -1.38 -3.21 13.04
N ASN A 67 -0.24 -2.80 12.45
CA ASN A 67 1.07 -3.42 12.65
C ASN A 67 1.08 -4.92 12.29
N GLY A 68 0.47 -5.27 11.15
CA GLY A 68 0.37 -6.65 10.71
C GLY A 68 -0.64 -7.52 11.45
N TYR A 69 -1.47 -6.94 12.31
CA TYR A 69 -2.46 -7.68 13.10
C TYR A 69 -3.52 -8.36 12.23
N ARG A 70 -4.01 -7.69 11.18
CA ARG A 70 -5.06 -8.25 10.30
C ARG A 70 -4.80 -7.92 8.83
N ALA A 71 -4.98 -8.93 7.98
CA ALA A 71 -5.03 -8.74 6.54
C ALA A 71 -6.36 -8.08 6.13
N TYR A 72 -6.27 -6.90 5.54
CA TYR A 72 -7.37 -6.17 4.92
C TYR A 72 -7.42 -6.47 3.43
N ASN A 73 -8.57 -6.94 2.95
CA ASN A 73 -8.81 -7.19 1.55
C ASN A 73 -9.50 -5.97 0.92
N PRO A 74 -8.82 -5.22 0.03
CA PRO A 74 -9.37 -4.01 -0.57
C PRO A 74 -10.48 -4.29 -1.59
N VAL A 75 -10.53 -5.51 -2.16
CA VAL A 75 -11.58 -5.93 -3.09
C VAL A 75 -12.86 -6.29 -2.34
N LEU A 76 -12.74 -7.01 -1.22
CA LEU A 76 -13.88 -7.34 -0.36
C LEU A 76 -14.22 -6.24 0.65
N MET A 77 -13.40 -5.18 0.70
CA MET A 77 -13.58 -4.00 1.55
C MET A 77 -13.63 -4.34 3.05
N ARG A 78 -12.94 -5.41 3.48
CA ARG A 78 -13.01 -5.92 4.87
C ARG A 78 -11.75 -6.67 5.29
N PHE A 79 -11.60 -6.88 6.60
CA PHE A 79 -10.60 -7.77 7.16
C PHE A 79 -10.94 -9.25 6.90
N ASN A 80 -9.91 -10.07 6.71
CA ASN A 80 -10.05 -11.51 6.49
C ASN A 80 -10.31 -12.30 7.79
N SER A 81 -10.23 -11.65 8.95
CA SER A 81 -10.47 -12.26 10.27
C SER A 81 -11.26 -11.32 11.19
N PRO A 82 -12.00 -11.86 12.18
CA PRO A 82 -12.67 -11.04 13.20
C PRO A 82 -11.67 -10.29 14.08
N ASP A 83 -12.18 -9.32 14.84
CA ASP A 83 -11.42 -8.59 15.84
C ASP A 83 -11.33 -9.41 17.14
N SER A 84 -10.13 -9.87 17.50
CA SER A 84 -9.93 -10.66 18.73
C SER A 84 -10.02 -9.81 20.00
N MET A 85 -9.97 -8.48 19.89
CA MET A 85 -10.19 -7.54 20.99
C MET A 85 -11.58 -6.89 20.91
N SER A 86 -12.51 -7.48 20.15
CA SER A 86 -13.87 -6.95 20.05
C SER A 86 -14.54 -6.85 21.43
N PRO A 87 -15.19 -5.72 21.74
CA PRO A 87 -15.97 -5.58 22.97
C PRO A 87 -17.24 -6.45 22.95
N PHE A 88 -17.58 -7.05 21.81
CA PHE A 88 -18.74 -7.92 21.62
C PHE A 88 -18.38 -9.42 21.68
N GLY A 89 -17.19 -9.78 22.17
CA GLY A 89 -16.75 -11.17 22.27
C GLY A 89 -15.80 -11.57 21.14
N ARG A 90 -15.90 -12.80 20.62
CA ARG A 90 -14.96 -13.30 19.58
C ARG A 90 -15.22 -12.75 18.16
N GLY A 91 -16.00 -11.68 18.06
CA GLY A 91 -16.56 -11.19 16.80
C GLY A 91 -17.81 -11.97 16.41
#